data_AF-A0A969J6N4-F1
#
_entry.id   AF-A0A969J6N4-F1
#
_cell.length_a   1.000
_cell.length_b   1.000
_cell.length_c   1.000
_cell.angle_alpha   90.00
_cell.angle_beta   90.00
_cell.angle_gamma   90.00
#
_symmetry.space_group_name_H-M   'P 1'
#
loop_
_entity.id
_entity.type
_entity.pdbx_description
1 polymer ?
#
loop_
_entity_poly.entity_id
_entity_poly.type
_entity_poly.pdbx_seq_one_letter_code
_entity_poly.pdbx_strand_id
1 'polypeptide(L)'
;MVCPPDFNRVVCAEVQTLDQLWTTYSDGKFGFSAQVQQWQQAIAGFPNDLRTAVDTYGQLVGWTRREPLKDQEFQALWWASDWLTEPELTYDLKTSEGHLPWGGISTEIVADLADQHDSGGCGSCGTDAVYLQAERLYTYLPGFYAQIAQCLSKS
;
A
#
# COMPACT_ATOMS: atom_id res chain seq x y z
N MET A 1 10.64 -15.68 9.44
CA MET A 1 9.64 -16.24 8.51
C MET A 1 8.43 -15.33 8.58
N VAL A 2 8.22 -14.50 7.56
CA VAL A 2 7.03 -13.64 7.47
C VAL A 2 5.84 -14.56 7.18
N CYS A 3 4.80 -14.50 8.00
CA CYS A 3 3.57 -15.24 7.72
C CYS A 3 2.92 -14.63 6.48
N PRO A 4 2.56 -15.43 5.45
CA PRO A 4 1.84 -14.91 4.31
C PRO A 4 0.52 -14.29 4.79
N PRO A 5 0.05 -13.20 4.15
CA PRO A 5 -1.23 -12.61 4.54
C PRO A 5 -2.36 -13.65 4.42
N ASP A 6 -3.18 -13.77 5.47
CA ASP A 6 -4.35 -14.64 5.48
C ASP A 6 -5.61 -13.82 5.14
N PHE A 7 -5.99 -13.87 3.86
CA PHE A 7 -7.18 -13.15 3.36
C PHE A 7 -8.50 -13.86 3.66
N ASN A 8 -8.49 -15.06 4.27
CA ASN A 8 -9.72 -15.81 4.57
C ASN A 8 -10.55 -15.17 5.70
N ARG A 9 -9.99 -14.19 6.40
CA ARG A 9 -10.66 -13.43 7.47
C ARG A 9 -11.40 -12.19 6.95
N VAL A 10 -11.29 -11.89 5.66
CA VAL A 10 -11.97 -10.73 5.04
C VAL A 10 -13.45 -11.02 4.90
N VAL A 11 -14.29 -10.27 5.61
CA VAL A 11 -15.76 -10.37 5.53
C VAL A 11 -16.28 -9.45 4.43
N CYS A 12 -16.84 -10.02 3.35
CA CYS A 12 -17.26 -9.23 2.18
C CYS A 12 -18.30 -8.15 2.50
N ALA A 13 -19.21 -8.40 3.46
CA ALA A 13 -20.19 -7.40 3.88
C ALA A 13 -19.52 -6.15 4.48
N GLU A 14 -18.41 -6.32 5.23
CA GLU A 14 -17.65 -5.20 5.80
C GLU A 14 -16.90 -4.44 4.71
N VAL A 15 -16.28 -5.16 3.76
CA VAL A 15 -15.61 -4.56 2.59
C VAL A 15 -16.58 -3.71 1.79
N GLN A 16 -17.76 -4.25 1.46
CA GLN A 16 -18.80 -3.53 0.72
C GLN A 16 -19.30 -2.30 1.49
N THR A 17 -19.50 -2.43 2.81
CA THR A 17 -19.92 -1.30 3.65
C THR A 17 -18.87 -0.19 3.67
N LEU A 18 -17.60 -0.53 3.86
CA LEU A 18 -16.50 0.44 3.86
C LEU A 18 -16.33 1.09 2.48
N ASP A 19 -16.39 0.29 1.41
CA ASP A 19 -16.30 0.80 0.03
C ASP A 19 -17.43 1.76 -0.30
N GLN A 20 -18.66 1.45 0.12
CA GLN A 20 -19.81 2.32 -0.07
C GLN A 20 -19.62 3.66 0.64
N LEU A 21 -19.09 3.66 1.87
CA LEU A 21 -18.81 4.89 2.60
C LEU A 21 -17.75 5.73 1.87
N TRP A 22 -16.63 5.13 1.48
CA TRP A 22 -15.59 5.82 0.73
C TRP A 22 -16.13 6.40 -0.58
N THR A 23 -16.83 5.58 -1.37
CA THR A 23 -17.42 5.98 -2.65
C THR A 23 -18.40 7.15 -2.47
N THR A 24 -19.31 7.06 -1.50
CA THR A 24 -20.36 8.06 -1.27
C THR A 24 -19.77 9.42 -0.88
N TYR A 25 -18.80 9.44 0.03
CA TYR A 25 -18.25 10.69 0.57
C TYR A 25 -17.07 11.25 -0.23
N SER A 26 -16.62 10.54 -1.27
CA SER A 26 -15.55 10.99 -2.16
C SER A 26 -15.99 11.24 -3.61
N ASP A 27 -17.29 11.17 -3.89
CA ASP A 27 -17.83 11.24 -5.25
C ASP A 27 -17.22 10.16 -6.17
N GLY A 28 -17.11 8.94 -5.63
CA GLY A 28 -16.54 7.78 -6.31
C GLY A 28 -15.01 7.76 -6.47
N LYS A 29 -14.29 8.79 -6.00
CA LYS A 29 -12.84 8.86 -6.16
C LYS A 29 -12.05 7.87 -5.31
N PHE A 30 -12.55 7.57 -4.12
CA PHE A 30 -11.90 6.72 -3.14
C PHE A 30 -12.72 5.47 -2.88
N GLY A 31 -12.05 4.46 -2.35
CA GLY A 31 -12.63 3.16 -2.06
C GLY A 31 -11.86 2.03 -2.72
N PHE A 32 -12.21 0.83 -2.29
CA PHE A 32 -11.69 -0.42 -2.81
C PHE A 32 -12.12 -0.66 -4.26
N SER A 33 -13.30 -0.21 -4.67
CA SER A 33 -13.77 -0.29 -6.06
C SER A 33 -12.88 0.53 -6.99
N ALA A 34 -12.58 1.79 -6.65
CA ALA A 34 -11.63 2.63 -7.38
C ALA A 34 -10.23 1.98 -7.45
N GLN A 35 -9.73 1.47 -6.33
CA GLN A 35 -8.43 0.78 -6.28
C GLN A 35 -8.39 -0.49 -7.14
N VAL A 36 -9.44 -1.30 -7.13
CA VAL A 36 -9.53 -2.51 -7.97
C VAL A 36 -9.49 -2.14 -9.45
N GLN A 37 -10.12 -1.05 -9.88
CA GLN A 37 -10.02 -0.57 -11.27
C GLN A 37 -8.58 -0.20 -11.63
N GLN A 38 -7.89 0.57 -10.79
CA GLN A 38 -6.49 0.95 -11.01
C GLN A 38 -5.56 -0.28 -10.99
N TRP A 39 -5.82 -1.25 -10.11
CA TRP A 39 -5.08 -2.52 -10.05
C TRP A 39 -5.24 -3.34 -11.33
N GLN A 40 -6.47 -3.48 -11.84
CA GLN A 40 -6.75 -4.19 -13.08
C GLN A 40 -6.06 -3.51 -14.28
N GLN A 41 -6.07 -2.18 -14.33
CA GLN A 41 -5.36 -1.41 -15.36
C GLN A 41 -3.84 -1.71 -15.33
N ALA A 42 -3.23 -1.68 -14.15
CA ALA A 42 -1.80 -1.95 -13.99
C ALA A 42 -1.43 -3.37 -14.43
N ILE A 43 -2.18 -4.38 -13.98
CA ILE A 43 -1.93 -5.79 -14.32
C ILE A 43 -2.15 -6.06 -15.82
N ALA A 44 -3.16 -5.44 -16.43
CA ALA A 44 -3.41 -5.57 -17.87
C ALA A 44 -2.27 -4.97 -18.71
N GLY A 45 -1.60 -3.91 -18.22
CA GLY A 45 -0.42 -3.34 -18.85
C GLY A 45 0.83 -4.22 -18.76
N PHE A 46 0.93 -5.04 -17.70
CA PHE A 46 2.12 -5.84 -17.38
C PHE A 46 1.78 -7.30 -17.00
N PRO A 47 1.16 -8.09 -17.89
CA PRO A 47 0.59 -9.41 -17.54
C PRO A 47 1.62 -10.46 -17.11
N ASN A 48 2.90 -10.28 -17.44
CA ASN A 48 4.00 -11.19 -17.08
C ASN A 48 5.06 -10.53 -16.19
N ASP A 49 4.80 -9.32 -15.69
CA ASP A 49 5.73 -8.57 -14.85
C ASP A 49 4.98 -7.95 -13.67
N LEU A 50 4.77 -8.77 -12.64
CA LEU A 50 4.02 -8.39 -11.45
C LEU A 50 4.72 -7.26 -10.67
N ARG A 51 6.06 -7.22 -10.68
CA ARG A 51 6.81 -6.17 -9.96
C ARG A 51 6.51 -4.81 -10.60
N THR A 52 6.67 -4.72 -11.91
CA THR A 52 6.34 -3.49 -12.66
C THR A 52 4.86 -3.14 -12.57
N ALA A 53 3.96 -4.13 -12.53
CA ALA A 53 2.54 -3.89 -12.30
C ALA A 53 2.26 -3.26 -10.92
N VAL A 54 2.92 -3.74 -9.86
CA VAL A 54 2.79 -3.19 -8.50
C VAL A 54 3.34 -1.76 -8.43
N ASP A 55 4.49 -1.51 -9.05
CA ASP A 55 5.07 -0.16 -9.12
C ASP A 55 4.15 0.81 -9.88
N THR A 56 3.63 0.36 -11.02
CA THR A 56 2.66 1.13 -11.83
C THR A 56 1.39 1.41 -11.05
N TYR A 57 0.88 0.42 -10.33
CA TYR A 57 -0.28 0.60 -9.46
C TYR A 57 -0.03 1.68 -8.41
N GLY A 58 1.12 1.61 -7.71
CA GLY A 58 1.52 2.62 -6.73
C GLY A 58 1.54 4.03 -7.33
N GLN A 59 2.00 4.19 -8.57
CA GLN A 59 1.97 5.48 -9.27
C GLN A 59 0.55 5.93 -9.62
N LEU A 60 -0.31 5.02 -10.09
CA LEU A 60 -1.70 5.33 -10.46
C LEU A 60 -2.51 5.85 -9.26
N VAL A 61 -2.43 5.18 -8.11
CA VAL A 61 -3.12 5.61 -6.88
C VAL A 61 -2.36 6.69 -6.10
N GLY A 62 -1.18 7.09 -6.57
CA GLY A 62 -0.37 8.14 -5.95
C GLY A 62 0.24 7.74 -4.60
N TRP A 63 0.63 6.48 -4.43
CA TRP A 63 1.32 5.95 -3.25
C TRP A 63 2.83 5.91 -3.37
N THR A 64 3.39 6.37 -4.50
CA THR A 64 4.83 6.50 -4.69
C THR A 64 5.20 7.97 -4.90
N ARG A 65 6.39 8.37 -4.42
CA ARG A 65 6.94 9.70 -4.69
C ARG A 65 7.13 9.90 -6.19
N ARG A 66 6.90 11.14 -6.64
CA ARG A 66 7.21 11.55 -8.02
C ARG A 66 8.66 11.97 -8.19
N GLU A 67 9.28 12.41 -7.10
CA GLU A 67 10.68 12.83 -7.04
C GLU A 67 11.43 11.95 -6.04
N PRO A 68 12.65 11.51 -6.36
CA PRO A 68 13.48 10.77 -5.42
C PRO A 68 13.73 11.58 -4.15
N LEU A 69 13.86 10.89 -3.02
CA LEU A 69 14.37 11.51 -1.79
C LEU A 69 15.75 12.09 -2.06
N LYS A 70 16.02 13.27 -1.51
CA LYS A 70 17.38 13.81 -1.56
C LYS A 70 18.28 12.95 -0.69
N ASP A 71 19.56 12.81 -1.06
CA ASP A 71 20.52 11.96 -0.35
C ASP A 71 20.52 12.18 1.17
N GLN A 72 20.36 13.42 1.62
CA GLN A 72 20.32 13.78 3.03
C GLN A 72 19.07 13.28 3.78
N GLU A 73 17.92 13.21 3.10
CA GLU A 73 16.67 12.68 3.65
C GLU A 73 16.71 11.14 3.67
N PHE A 74 17.31 10.54 2.64
CA PHE A 74 17.55 9.10 2.56
C PHE A 74 18.50 8.61 3.66
N GLN A 75 19.54 9.39 4.00
CA GLN A 75 20.44 9.04 5.11
C GLN A 75 19.78 9.18 6.49
N ALA A 76 18.83 10.10 6.65
CA ALA A 76 18.08 10.27 7.91
C ALA A 76 17.04 9.17 8.14
N LEU A 77 16.59 8.50 7.07
CA LEU A 77 15.62 7.42 7.09
C LEU A 77 16.16 6.25 6.27
N TRP A 78 17.08 5.47 6.82
CA TRP A 78 17.72 4.36 6.09
C TRP A 78 16.71 3.26 5.65
N TRP A 79 15.50 3.28 6.22
CA TRP A 79 14.36 2.43 5.83
C TRP A 79 13.43 3.07 4.77
N ALA A 80 13.77 4.26 4.28
CA ALA A 80 12.98 4.97 3.28
C ALA A 80 12.99 4.23 1.93
N SER A 81 11.91 4.41 1.18
CA SER A 81 11.68 3.81 -0.12
C SER A 81 11.01 4.82 -1.05
N ASP A 82 10.69 4.45 -2.28
CA ASP A 82 9.85 5.30 -3.14
C ASP A 82 8.38 5.33 -2.72
N TRP A 83 7.94 4.40 -1.87
CA TRP A 83 6.58 4.36 -1.34
C TRP A 83 6.38 5.43 -0.26
N LEU A 84 5.27 6.15 -0.35
CA LEU A 84 4.89 7.18 0.61
C LEU A 84 4.69 6.56 1.99
N THR A 85 5.08 7.32 3.01
CA THR A 85 4.76 7.09 4.41
C THR A 85 3.44 7.77 4.76
N GLU A 86 2.87 7.44 5.93
CA GLU A 86 1.59 8.00 6.40
C GLU A 86 1.57 9.55 6.41
N PRO A 87 2.63 10.25 6.87
CA PRO A 87 2.69 11.71 6.82
C PRO A 87 2.77 12.33 5.42
N GLU A 88 3.12 11.54 4.40
CA GLU A 88 3.28 12.03 3.03
C GLU A 88 2.01 11.87 2.17
N LEU A 89 0.97 11.23 2.72
CA LEU A 89 -0.31 11.05 2.05
C LEU A 89 -1.08 12.37 1.94
N THR A 90 -1.88 12.48 0.88
CA THR A 90 -2.76 13.64 0.65
C THR A 90 -4.20 13.30 1.02
N TYR A 91 -4.69 13.87 2.11
CA TYR A 91 -6.07 13.67 2.61
C TYR A 91 -7.06 14.71 2.03
N ASP A 92 -7.08 14.84 0.71
CA ASP A 92 -7.97 15.76 -0.03
C ASP A 92 -8.51 15.11 -1.31
N LEU A 93 -9.71 15.50 -1.73
CA LEU A 93 -10.40 14.99 -2.93
C LEU A 93 -9.72 15.34 -4.26
N LYS A 94 -8.66 16.17 -4.25
CA LYS A 94 -7.91 16.54 -5.47
C LYS A 94 -6.81 15.54 -5.84
N THR A 95 -6.52 14.57 -4.98
CA THR A 95 -5.54 13.51 -5.25
C THR A 95 -6.06 12.48 -6.27
N SER A 96 -5.22 11.50 -6.61
CA SER A 96 -5.52 10.42 -7.54
C SER A 96 -6.72 9.56 -7.10
N GLU A 97 -7.42 8.97 -8.08
CA GLU A 97 -8.41 7.94 -7.82
C GLU A 97 -7.78 6.74 -7.10
N GLY A 98 -8.49 6.17 -6.13
CA GLY A 98 -8.00 5.04 -5.33
C GLY A 98 -6.92 5.40 -4.30
N HIS A 99 -6.54 6.67 -4.14
CA HIS A 99 -5.52 7.08 -3.17
C HIS A 99 -5.86 6.67 -1.73
N LEU A 100 -7.15 6.70 -1.38
CA LEU A 100 -7.65 6.25 -0.08
C LEU A 100 -8.69 5.14 -0.25
N PRO A 101 -8.81 4.21 0.71
CA PRO A 101 -7.97 4.07 1.91
C PRO A 101 -6.54 3.57 1.61
N TRP A 102 -5.53 4.06 2.33
CA TRP A 102 -4.12 3.68 2.10
C TRP A 102 -3.80 2.27 2.61
N GLY A 103 -3.07 1.48 1.81
CA GLY A 103 -2.68 0.10 2.12
C GLY A 103 -1.32 -0.06 2.84
N GLY A 104 -0.76 1.04 3.36
CA GLY A 104 0.50 1.03 4.08
C GLY A 104 0.38 0.66 5.57
N ILE A 105 1.44 0.92 6.33
CA ILE A 105 1.49 0.72 7.79
C ILE A 105 1.97 2.03 8.40
N SER A 106 1.47 2.34 9.60
CA SER A 106 1.81 3.58 10.30
C SER A 106 3.32 3.76 10.41
N THR A 107 3.75 4.99 10.18
CA THR A 107 5.16 5.39 10.24
C THR A 107 5.76 5.14 11.62
N GLU A 108 4.97 5.26 12.69
CA GLU A 108 5.42 4.98 14.06
C GLU A 108 5.85 3.52 14.21
N ILE A 109 5.08 2.56 13.69
CA ILE A 109 5.41 1.13 13.75
C ILE A 109 6.71 0.84 12.99
N VAL A 110 6.89 1.46 11.82
CA VAL A 110 8.09 1.26 11.00
C VAL A 110 9.32 1.88 11.69
N ALA A 111 9.17 3.09 12.24
CA ALA A 111 10.24 3.78 12.96
C ALA A 111 10.65 3.02 14.23
N ASP A 112 9.70 2.52 15.02
CA ASP A 112 9.98 1.72 16.22
C ASP A 112 10.80 0.46 15.90
N LEU A 113 10.50 -0.22 14.78
CA LEU A 113 11.26 -1.38 14.32
C LEU A 113 12.65 -0.98 13.81
N ALA A 114 12.75 0.18 13.17
CA ALA A 114 14.02 0.71 12.71
C ALA A 114 14.93 1.11 13.88
N ASP A 115 14.40 1.73 14.93
CA ASP A 115 15.19 2.15 16.10
C ASP A 115 15.66 0.95 16.94
N GLN A 116 14.89 -0.15 16.97
CA GLN A 116 15.31 -1.39 17.62
C GLN A 116 16.57 -2.00 16.98
N HIS A 117 16.85 -1.71 15.70
CA HIS A 117 18.10 -2.11 15.05
C HIS A 117 19.33 -1.46 15.70
N ASP A 118 19.24 -0.19 16.08
CA ASP A 118 20.37 0.60 16.60
C ASP A 118 20.68 0.33 18.09
N SER A 119 19.80 -0.42 18.77
CA SER A 119 19.96 -0.84 20.16
C SER A 119 20.87 -2.07 20.39
N GLY A 120 21.55 -2.54 19.34
CA GLY A 120 22.43 -3.72 19.39
C GLY A 120 21.69 -5.07 19.30
N GLY A 121 20.40 -5.03 18.92
CA GLY A 121 19.61 -6.20 18.55
C GLY A 121 19.98 -6.76 17.18
N CYS A 122 19.62 -8.01 16.89
CA CYS A 122 19.93 -8.67 15.63
C CYS A 122 19.45 -7.86 14.40
N GLY A 123 20.28 -7.78 13.35
CA GLY A 123 19.99 -7.01 12.12
C GLY A 123 18.71 -7.40 11.34
N SER A 124 17.95 -8.38 11.80
CA SER A 124 16.66 -8.75 11.21
C SER A 124 15.59 -7.67 11.40
N CYS A 125 15.56 -6.95 12.53
CA CYS A 125 14.57 -5.90 12.78
C CYS A 125 14.67 -4.76 11.76
N GLY A 126 15.89 -4.46 11.31
CA GLY A 126 16.08 -3.45 10.28
C GLY A 126 15.56 -3.91 8.90
N THR A 127 15.77 -5.18 8.58
CA THR A 127 15.20 -5.81 7.38
C THR A 127 13.66 -5.83 7.45
N ASP A 128 13.09 -6.02 8.64
CA ASP A 128 11.65 -5.98 8.86
C ASP A 128 11.06 -4.58 8.63
N ALA A 129 11.75 -3.51 9.04
CA ALA A 129 11.31 -2.13 8.78
C ALA A 129 11.25 -1.81 7.28
N VAL A 130 12.31 -2.12 6.53
CA VAL A 130 12.35 -1.96 5.06
C VAL A 130 11.28 -2.81 4.39
N TYR A 131 11.12 -4.05 4.85
CA TYR A 131 10.11 -4.95 4.32
C TYR A 131 8.69 -4.42 4.54
N LEU A 132 8.38 -3.93 5.74
CA LEU A 132 7.08 -3.36 6.04
C LEU A 132 6.86 -2.05 5.26
N GLN A 133 7.85 -1.18 5.12
CA GLN A 133 7.64 0.08 4.41
C GLN A 133 7.35 -0.13 2.91
N ALA A 134 8.00 -1.10 2.26
CA ALA A 134 7.93 -1.25 0.81
C ALA A 134 7.75 -2.69 0.33
N GLU A 135 8.69 -3.58 0.65
CA GLU A 135 8.80 -4.88 -0.04
C GLU A 135 7.57 -5.78 0.17
N ARG A 136 6.85 -5.63 1.29
CA ARG A 136 5.64 -6.41 1.55
C ARG A 136 4.56 -6.16 0.48
N LEU A 137 4.49 -4.97 -0.12
CA LEU A 137 3.42 -4.58 -1.03
C LEU A 137 3.42 -5.45 -2.28
N TYR A 138 4.59 -5.88 -2.75
CA TYR A 138 4.73 -6.82 -3.88
C TYR A 138 4.14 -8.21 -3.61
N THR A 139 4.05 -8.61 -2.34
CA THR A 139 3.46 -9.89 -1.93
C THR A 139 2.02 -9.76 -1.43
N TYR A 140 1.66 -8.60 -0.88
CA TYR A 140 0.37 -8.32 -0.27
C TYR A 140 -0.70 -7.92 -1.29
N LEU A 141 -0.42 -6.94 -2.14
CA LEU A 141 -1.43 -6.34 -3.03
C LEU A 141 -2.07 -7.35 -4.01
N PRO A 142 -1.35 -8.31 -4.60
CA PRO A 142 -1.96 -9.27 -5.54
C PRO A 142 -3.03 -10.14 -4.87
N GLY A 143 -2.73 -10.69 -3.68
CA GLY A 143 -3.68 -11.51 -2.94
C GLY A 143 -4.83 -10.68 -2.35
N PHE A 144 -4.52 -9.47 -1.87
CA PHE A 144 -5.50 -8.54 -1.35
C PHE A 144 -6.55 -8.17 -2.41
N TYR A 145 -6.11 -7.68 -3.58
CA TYR A 145 -7.05 -7.27 -4.63
C TYR A 145 -7.76 -8.44 -5.30
N ALA A 146 -7.18 -9.65 -5.32
CA ALA A 146 -7.91 -10.85 -5.73
C ALA A 146 -9.10 -11.12 -4.80
N GLN A 147 -8.93 -10.99 -3.48
CA GLN A 147 -10.01 -11.18 -2.51
C GLN A 147 -11.04 -10.03 -2.57
N ILE A 148 -10.57 -8.79 -2.63
CA ILE A 148 -11.44 -7.60 -2.66
C ILE A 148 -12.30 -7.58 -3.93
N ALA A 149 -11.73 -7.88 -5.10
CA ALA A 149 -12.50 -7.97 -6.34
C ALA A 149 -13.60 -9.04 -6.28
N GLN A 150 -13.35 -10.17 -5.60
CA GLN A 150 -14.38 -11.20 -5.38
C GLN A 150 -15.48 -10.76 -4.42
N CYS A 151 -15.18 -9.93 -3.43
CA CYS A 151 -16.19 -9.38 -2.53
C CYS A 151 -17.07 -8.33 -3.22
N LEU A 152 -16.47 -7.48 -4.06
CA LEU A 152 -17.18 -6.41 -4.76
C LEU A 152 -18.00 -6.91 -5.96
N SER A 153 -17.70 -8.08 -6.53
CA SER A 153 -18.50 -8.66 -7.62
C SER A 153 -19.78 -9.36 -7.19
N LYS A 154 -20.01 -9.51 -5.87
CA LYS A 154 -21.15 -10.21 -5.27
C LYS A 154 -22.28 -9.30 -4.79
N SER A 155 -22.22 -8.00 -5.09
CA SER A 155 -23.22 -7.00 -4.74
C SER A 155 -24.32 -6.87 -5.78
#